data_AF-A0A661UNR5-F1
#
_entry.id   AF-A0A661UNR5-F1
#
_cell.length_a   1.000
_cell.length_b   1.000
_cell.length_c   1.000
_cell.angle_alpha   90.00
_cell.angle_beta   90.00
_cell.angle_gamma   90.00
#
_symmetry.space_group_name_H-M   'P 1'
#
loop_
_entity.id
_entity.type
_entity.pdbx_description
1 polymer ?
#
loop_
_entity_poly.entity_id
_entity_poly.type
_entity_poly.pdbx_seq_one_letter_code
_entity_poly.pdbx_strand_id
1 'polypeptide(L)'
;MALERLNAALNKNLEDLRTTGRDKGAELVISEIKEAKGEFGPRYNLVGYGEQQFIKMNANSYLGMSMNPEVIEAEEEAAQKFGVGPGAVRFISGTHTPHIELERKLAEFHEREAGMIFSSAYVTSLGVIYPLTTKETVVISDALNHNCIIQAMRLSRPAAKMIYKHNDMKDLEAKLNEAVGMGKRCLVITDGIFSMRGDFAPLKELTEICSKFDDKFEEGVITIADDSHGVGAFGKYGRGTEEYTGAKVDILIGTLGKAFGVNGGYVVASKTVLDYLRESAPMYIYSNP
;
A
#
# COMPACT_ATOMS: atom_id res chain seq x y z
N MET A 1 20.79 14.16 -33.39
CA MET A 1 19.63 13.23 -33.31
C MET A 1 18.71 13.61 -32.15
N ALA A 2 17.43 13.22 -32.15
CA ALA A 2 16.48 13.60 -31.08
C ALA A 2 16.91 13.11 -29.68
N LEU A 3 17.49 11.90 -29.61
CA LEU A 3 18.00 11.32 -28.36
C LEU A 3 19.14 12.15 -27.75
N GLU A 4 20.01 12.76 -28.56
CA GLU A 4 21.10 13.60 -28.03
C GLU A 4 20.56 14.86 -27.34
N ARG A 5 19.49 15.47 -27.90
CA ARG A 5 18.84 16.62 -27.27
C ARG A 5 18.14 16.23 -25.97
N LEU A 6 17.48 15.05 -25.96
CA LEU A 6 16.88 14.50 -24.75
C LEU A 6 17.94 14.21 -23.69
N ASN A 7 19.04 13.54 -24.06
CA ASN A 7 20.14 13.24 -23.16
C ASN A 7 20.73 14.52 -22.54
N ALA A 8 20.91 15.59 -23.33
CA ALA A 8 21.38 16.86 -22.81
C ALA A 8 20.43 17.45 -21.75
N ALA A 9 19.11 17.40 -22.00
CA ALA A 9 18.11 17.87 -21.05
C ALA A 9 18.05 17.00 -19.77
N LEU A 10 18.08 15.67 -19.93
CA LEU A 10 18.06 14.74 -18.81
C LEU A 10 19.33 14.83 -17.97
N ASN A 11 20.51 14.98 -18.59
CA ASN A 11 21.76 15.17 -17.87
C ASN A 11 21.76 16.42 -17.00
N LYS A 12 21.18 17.53 -17.50
CA LYS A 12 20.99 18.74 -16.70
C LYS A 12 20.13 18.47 -15.46
N ASN A 13 19.07 17.69 -15.59
CA ASN A 13 18.22 17.30 -14.45
C ASN A 13 18.94 16.36 -13.49
N LEU A 14 19.74 15.41 -13.99
CA LEU A 14 20.53 14.51 -13.16
C LEU A 14 21.62 15.28 -12.38
N GLU A 15 22.23 16.28 -13.00
CA GLU A 15 23.20 17.17 -12.35
C GLU A 15 22.54 18.01 -11.25
N ASP A 16 21.33 18.53 -11.48
CA ASP A 16 20.53 19.20 -10.45
C ASP A 16 20.24 18.26 -9.25
N LEU A 17 19.82 17.02 -9.51
CA LEU A 17 19.58 16.04 -8.44
C LEU A 17 20.84 15.76 -7.62
N ARG A 18 22.00 15.58 -8.27
CA ARG A 18 23.29 15.35 -7.61
C ARG A 18 23.75 16.56 -6.81
N THR A 19 23.71 17.75 -7.39
CA THR A 19 24.15 18.99 -6.72
C THR A 19 23.27 19.36 -5.54
N THR A 20 22.00 18.97 -5.56
CA THR A 20 21.06 19.16 -4.44
C THR A 20 21.00 17.98 -3.47
N GLY A 21 21.78 16.90 -3.68
CA GLY A 21 21.79 15.71 -2.81
C GLY A 21 20.46 14.94 -2.77
N ARG A 22 19.64 15.07 -3.82
CA ARG A 22 18.34 14.39 -3.95
C ARG A 22 18.42 13.15 -4.83
N ASP A 23 19.57 12.87 -5.42
CA ASP A 23 19.77 11.66 -6.19
C ASP A 23 19.69 10.41 -5.30
N LYS A 24 19.06 9.37 -5.83
CA LYS A 24 18.82 8.09 -5.14
C LYS A 24 19.33 6.90 -5.94
N GLY A 25 20.14 7.17 -6.98
CA GLY A 25 20.56 6.15 -7.95
C GLY A 25 21.70 5.25 -7.49
N ALA A 26 22.36 5.58 -6.38
CA ALA A 26 23.39 4.72 -5.80
C ALA A 26 22.73 3.59 -4.99
N GLU A 27 22.96 2.34 -5.40
CA GLU A 27 22.38 1.15 -4.77
C GLU A 27 23.47 0.31 -4.10
N LEU A 28 23.22 -0.13 -2.85
CA LEU A 28 24.02 -1.17 -2.20
C LEU A 28 23.48 -2.53 -2.63
N VAL A 29 24.28 -3.30 -3.37
CA VAL A 29 23.87 -4.59 -3.93
C VAL A 29 24.20 -5.71 -2.95
N ILE A 30 23.17 -6.38 -2.42
CA ILE A 30 23.32 -7.56 -1.58
C ILE A 30 23.68 -8.76 -2.46
N SER A 31 24.80 -9.43 -2.17
CA SER A 31 25.23 -10.63 -2.90
C SER A 31 24.80 -11.93 -2.23
N GLU A 32 24.67 -11.92 -0.90
CA GLU A 32 24.30 -13.09 -0.10
C GLU A 32 23.67 -12.65 1.21
N ILE A 33 22.69 -13.41 1.69
CA ILE A 33 22.14 -13.29 3.04
C ILE A 33 22.54 -14.56 3.79
N LYS A 34 23.26 -14.39 4.90
CA LYS A 34 23.62 -15.48 5.81
C LYS A 34 22.61 -15.53 6.94
N GLU A 35 22.13 -16.73 7.22
CA GLU A 35 21.19 -17.00 8.30
C GLU A 35 21.76 -16.62 9.67
N ALA A 36 20.85 -16.44 10.63
CA ALA A 36 21.23 -16.26 12.02
C ALA A 36 21.97 -17.51 12.54
N LYS A 37 23.02 -17.32 13.34
CA LYS A 37 23.83 -18.41 13.90
C LYS A 37 24.30 -18.08 15.31
N GLY A 38 23.96 -18.94 16.27
CA GLY A 38 24.28 -18.74 17.68
C GLY A 38 23.65 -17.45 18.22
N GLU A 39 24.47 -16.56 18.76
CA GLU A 39 24.02 -15.26 19.30
C GLU A 39 23.90 -14.17 18.22
N PHE A 40 24.25 -14.46 16.97
CA PHE A 40 24.21 -13.49 15.88
C PHE A 40 22.94 -13.64 15.03
N GLY A 41 22.22 -12.54 14.85
CA GLY A 41 21.18 -12.44 13.81
C GLY A 41 21.75 -12.51 12.38
N PRO A 42 20.89 -12.41 11.35
CA PRO A 42 21.31 -12.50 9.96
C PRO A 42 22.43 -11.52 9.57
N ARG A 43 23.23 -11.89 8.56
CA ARG A 43 24.32 -11.09 8.02
C ARG A 43 24.18 -10.91 6.52
N TYR A 44 24.60 -9.75 6.02
CA TYR A 44 24.47 -9.38 4.61
C TYR A 44 25.85 -9.13 4.01
N ASN A 45 26.15 -9.83 2.92
CA ASN A 45 27.32 -9.56 2.11
C ASN A 45 26.96 -8.57 1.00
N LEU A 46 27.84 -7.63 0.71
CA LEU A 46 27.64 -6.60 -0.31
C LEU A 46 28.67 -6.74 -1.43
N VAL A 47 28.22 -6.54 -2.68
CA VAL A 47 29.11 -6.50 -3.84
C VAL A 47 30.11 -5.35 -3.67
N GLY A 48 31.41 -5.63 -3.87
CA GLY A 48 32.48 -4.64 -3.74
C GLY A 48 33.08 -4.48 -2.34
N TYR A 49 32.60 -5.23 -1.34
CA TYR A 49 33.07 -5.12 0.05
C TYR A 49 33.86 -6.35 0.55
N GLY A 50 34.29 -7.25 -0.35
CA GLY A 50 35.07 -8.43 -0.01
C GLY A 50 34.34 -9.35 0.97
N GLU A 51 35.01 -9.75 2.06
CA GLU A 51 34.45 -10.64 3.09
C GLU A 51 33.73 -9.90 4.24
N GLN A 52 33.64 -8.57 4.16
CA GLN A 52 33.00 -7.77 5.20
C GLN A 52 31.49 -8.07 5.26
N GLN A 53 31.02 -8.41 6.47
CA GLN A 53 29.62 -8.72 6.75
C GLN A 53 28.91 -7.52 7.39
N PHE A 54 27.68 -7.28 6.98
CA PHE A 54 26.87 -6.15 7.44
C PHE A 54 25.61 -6.62 8.18
N ILE A 55 25.05 -5.70 8.97
CA ILE A 55 23.73 -5.84 9.59
C ILE A 55 22.80 -4.82 8.94
N LYS A 56 21.62 -5.27 8.50
CA LYS A 56 20.61 -4.40 7.89
C LYS A 56 19.72 -3.78 8.97
N MET A 57 19.96 -2.51 9.29
CA MET A 57 19.21 -1.75 10.32
C MET A 57 18.10 -0.86 9.76
N ASN A 58 17.81 -0.96 8.47
CA ASN A 58 16.81 -0.16 7.75
C ASN A 58 15.84 -1.06 6.94
N ALA A 59 15.61 -2.28 7.39
CA ALA A 59 14.70 -3.22 6.74
C ALA A 59 13.24 -2.96 7.14
N ASN A 60 12.32 -3.20 6.20
CA ASN A 60 10.89 -3.28 6.48
C ASN A 60 10.39 -4.72 6.70
N SER A 61 11.29 -5.72 6.72
CA SER A 61 10.96 -7.11 7.08
C SER A 61 10.85 -7.22 8.60
N TYR A 62 9.77 -6.64 9.16
CA TYR A 62 9.64 -6.39 10.60
C TYR A 62 9.69 -7.65 11.46
N LEU A 63 9.18 -8.76 10.93
CA LEU A 63 9.09 -10.04 11.64
C LEU A 63 10.11 -11.09 11.13
N GLY A 64 10.96 -10.73 10.16
CA GLY A 64 11.91 -11.66 9.55
C GLY A 64 11.27 -12.78 8.70
N MET A 65 9.99 -12.65 8.31
CA MET A 65 9.24 -13.68 7.58
C MET A 65 9.87 -14.05 6.23
N SER A 66 10.65 -13.14 5.62
CA SER A 66 11.36 -13.40 4.37
C SER A 66 12.44 -14.48 4.48
N MET A 67 12.86 -14.85 5.69
CA MET A 67 13.81 -15.94 5.96
C MET A 67 13.14 -17.11 6.70
N ASN A 68 11.82 -17.12 6.82
CA ASN A 68 11.10 -18.20 7.48
C ASN A 68 11.11 -19.45 6.58
N PRO A 69 11.59 -20.61 7.06
CA PRO A 69 11.66 -21.83 6.26
C PRO A 69 10.31 -22.28 5.68
N GLU A 70 9.21 -22.11 6.42
CA GLU A 70 7.87 -22.49 5.94
C GLU A 70 7.41 -21.61 4.77
N VAL A 71 7.80 -20.33 4.76
CA VAL A 71 7.48 -19.40 3.66
C VAL A 71 8.30 -19.75 2.42
N ILE A 72 9.58 -20.06 2.59
CA ILE A 72 10.47 -20.46 1.50
C ILE A 72 9.98 -21.77 0.88
N GLU A 73 9.66 -22.78 1.70
CA GLU A 73 9.14 -24.07 1.25
C GLU A 73 7.84 -23.90 0.47
N ALA A 74 6.90 -23.07 0.96
CA ALA A 74 5.67 -22.77 0.24
C ALA A 74 5.90 -22.10 -1.13
N GLU A 75 6.90 -21.22 -1.25
CA GLU A 75 7.28 -20.58 -2.51
C GLU A 75 7.91 -21.60 -3.49
N GLU A 76 8.80 -22.47 -3.00
CA GLU A 76 9.41 -23.55 -3.78
C GLU A 76 8.36 -24.53 -4.33
N GLU A 77 7.43 -24.99 -3.48
CA GLU A 77 6.34 -25.88 -3.88
C GLU A 77 5.42 -25.22 -4.93
N ALA A 78 5.09 -23.95 -4.73
CA ALA A 78 4.27 -23.20 -5.68
C ALA A 78 4.97 -23.07 -7.04
N ALA A 79 6.27 -22.75 -7.05
CA ALA A 79 7.05 -22.62 -8.28
C ALA A 79 7.14 -23.95 -9.05
N GLN A 80 7.31 -25.09 -8.35
CA GLN A 80 7.31 -26.42 -8.99
C GLN A 80 5.94 -26.77 -9.57
N LYS A 81 4.86 -26.41 -8.89
CA LYS A 81 3.49 -26.78 -9.29
C LYS A 81 2.90 -25.88 -10.38
N PHE A 82 3.15 -24.58 -10.32
CA PHE A 82 2.51 -23.58 -11.17
C PHE A 82 3.48 -22.86 -12.12
N GLY A 83 4.79 -23.13 -12.01
CA GLY A 83 5.83 -22.37 -12.70
C GLY A 83 6.13 -21.03 -12.02
N VAL A 84 7.08 -20.28 -12.57
CA VAL A 84 7.61 -19.03 -11.99
C VAL A 84 6.65 -17.84 -12.09
N GLY A 85 5.60 -17.94 -12.90
CA GLY A 85 4.64 -16.86 -13.07
C GLY A 85 3.47 -17.26 -13.96
N PRO A 86 2.36 -16.51 -13.91
CA PRO A 86 1.10 -16.88 -14.58
C PRO A 86 1.15 -16.70 -16.10
N GLY A 87 2.09 -15.92 -16.64
CA GLY A 87 2.20 -15.64 -18.07
C GLY A 87 1.03 -14.86 -18.69
N ALA A 88 0.05 -14.44 -17.87
CA ALA A 88 -1.12 -13.71 -18.30
C ALA A 88 -1.77 -12.91 -17.16
N VAL A 89 -2.68 -12.02 -17.52
CA VAL A 89 -3.52 -11.25 -16.61
C VAL A 89 -4.63 -12.12 -16.00
N ARG A 90 -5.19 -11.72 -14.86
CA ARG A 90 -6.16 -12.51 -14.08
C ARG A 90 -7.34 -13.03 -14.89
N PHE A 91 -7.92 -12.21 -15.78
CA PHE A 91 -9.11 -12.58 -16.57
C PHE A 91 -8.80 -13.39 -17.84
N ILE A 92 -7.52 -13.48 -18.26
CA ILE A 92 -7.07 -14.25 -19.42
C ILE A 92 -6.22 -15.43 -18.94
N SER A 93 -6.82 -16.34 -18.18
CA SER A 93 -6.13 -17.55 -17.66
C SER A 93 -4.93 -17.29 -16.73
N GLY A 94 -4.74 -16.09 -16.20
CA GLY A 94 -3.66 -15.77 -15.25
C GLY A 94 -4.00 -15.97 -13.77
N THR A 95 -5.15 -16.58 -13.46
CA THR A 95 -5.58 -16.83 -12.07
C THR A 95 -5.24 -18.25 -11.64
N HIS A 96 -4.29 -18.41 -10.71
CA HIS A 96 -3.97 -19.68 -10.06
C HIS A 96 -4.68 -19.80 -8.70
N THR A 97 -4.82 -21.04 -8.22
CA THR A 97 -5.44 -21.35 -6.92
C THR A 97 -4.84 -20.55 -5.75
N PRO A 98 -3.50 -20.36 -5.64
CA PRO A 98 -2.91 -19.57 -4.56
C PRO A 98 -3.40 -18.11 -4.51
N HIS A 99 -3.73 -17.50 -5.65
CA HIS A 99 -4.27 -16.14 -5.67
C HIS A 99 -5.63 -16.06 -4.96
N ILE A 100 -6.53 -17.00 -5.27
CA ILE A 100 -7.88 -17.04 -4.68
C ILE A 100 -7.82 -17.41 -3.19
N GLU A 101 -6.96 -18.36 -2.83
CA GLU A 101 -6.76 -18.76 -1.43
C GLU A 101 -6.20 -17.63 -0.59
N LEU A 102 -5.21 -16.88 -1.10
CA LEU A 102 -4.64 -15.72 -0.43
C LEU A 102 -5.68 -14.61 -0.26
N GLU A 103 -6.44 -14.29 -1.31
CA GLU A 103 -7.52 -13.31 -1.25
C GLU A 103 -8.56 -13.66 -0.16
N ARG A 104 -8.95 -14.94 -0.05
CA ARG A 104 -9.85 -15.43 1.01
C ARG A 104 -9.21 -15.30 2.40
N LYS A 105 -7.97 -15.76 2.57
CA LYS A 105 -7.27 -15.71 3.86
C LYS A 105 -7.07 -14.27 4.35
N LEU A 106 -6.80 -13.33 3.45
CA LEU A 106 -6.68 -11.91 3.77
C LEU A 106 -8.02 -11.33 4.23
N ALA A 107 -9.12 -11.68 3.56
CA ALA A 107 -10.47 -11.28 3.98
C ALA A 107 -10.80 -11.81 5.38
N GLU A 108 -10.52 -13.09 5.65
CA GLU A 108 -10.72 -13.71 6.96
C GLU A 108 -9.85 -13.08 8.05
N PHE A 109 -8.57 -12.82 7.74
CA PHE A 109 -7.63 -12.20 8.66
C PHE A 109 -8.13 -10.84 9.15
N HIS A 110 -8.68 -10.04 8.25
CA HIS A 110 -9.22 -8.71 8.53
C HIS A 110 -10.71 -8.70 8.90
N GLU A 111 -11.35 -9.87 8.96
CA GLU A 111 -12.79 -10.02 9.19
C GLU A 111 -13.61 -9.13 8.24
N ARG A 112 -13.36 -9.27 6.94
CA ARG A 112 -14.05 -8.61 5.83
C ARG A 112 -14.67 -9.64 4.90
N GLU A 113 -15.60 -9.20 4.06
CA GLU A 113 -16.32 -10.08 3.13
C GLU A 113 -15.41 -10.60 2.00
N ALA A 114 -14.50 -9.77 1.51
CA ALA A 114 -13.67 -10.09 0.36
C ALA A 114 -12.27 -9.46 0.44
N GLY A 115 -11.32 -10.12 -0.23
CA GLY A 115 -9.96 -9.65 -0.45
C GLY A 115 -9.60 -9.67 -1.94
N MET A 116 -8.68 -8.79 -2.34
CA MET A 116 -8.18 -8.69 -3.71
C MET A 116 -6.70 -8.31 -3.67
N ILE A 117 -5.87 -9.06 -4.39
CA ILE A 117 -4.42 -8.85 -4.43
C ILE A 117 -4.00 -8.04 -5.66
N PHE A 118 -2.89 -7.31 -5.50
CA PHE A 118 -2.18 -6.56 -6.54
C PHE A 118 -0.68 -6.83 -6.42
N SER A 119 0.07 -6.48 -7.47
CA SER A 119 1.53 -6.68 -7.54
C SER A 119 2.34 -5.89 -6.48
N SER A 120 1.79 -4.82 -5.92
CA SER A 120 2.38 -4.09 -4.79
C SER A 120 1.34 -3.24 -4.05
N ALA A 121 1.64 -2.84 -2.81
CA ALA A 121 0.79 -1.90 -2.08
C ALA A 121 0.69 -0.54 -2.78
N TYR A 122 1.78 -0.06 -3.38
CA TYR A 122 1.76 1.17 -4.17
C TYR A 122 0.72 1.11 -5.30
N VAL A 123 0.71 0.00 -6.03
CA VAL A 123 -0.26 -0.26 -7.10
C VAL A 123 -1.67 -0.48 -6.54
N THR A 124 -1.79 -1.07 -5.35
CA THR A 124 -3.08 -1.23 -4.66
C THR A 124 -3.72 0.13 -4.37
N SER A 125 -2.99 1.08 -3.78
CA SER A 125 -3.53 2.42 -3.49
C SER A 125 -3.99 3.14 -4.77
N LEU A 126 -3.23 3.03 -5.86
CA LEU A 126 -3.66 3.52 -7.17
C LEU A 126 -4.93 2.80 -7.64
N GLY A 127 -4.94 1.47 -7.61
CA GLY A 127 -6.01 0.60 -8.10
C GLY A 127 -7.31 0.71 -7.30
N VAL A 128 -7.26 1.22 -6.07
CA VAL A 128 -8.44 1.48 -5.22
C VAL A 128 -8.93 2.92 -5.38
N ILE A 129 -8.05 3.89 -5.16
CA ILE A 129 -8.45 5.31 -5.05
C ILE A 129 -8.86 5.85 -6.43
N TYR A 130 -8.15 5.49 -7.50
CA TYR A 130 -8.45 6.01 -8.83
C TYR A 130 -9.84 5.58 -9.35
N PRO A 131 -10.21 4.28 -9.35
CA PRO A 131 -11.52 3.85 -9.85
C PRO A 131 -12.70 4.27 -8.97
N LEU A 132 -12.47 4.51 -7.68
CA LEU A 132 -13.48 5.03 -6.75
C LEU A 132 -13.64 6.55 -6.84
N THR A 133 -12.76 7.26 -7.54
CA THR A 133 -12.83 8.71 -7.69
C THR A 133 -13.45 9.09 -9.04
N THR A 134 -14.67 9.61 -9.00
CA THR A 134 -15.36 10.17 -10.17
C THR A 134 -15.34 11.70 -10.14
N LYS A 135 -15.89 12.32 -11.19
CA LYS A 135 -16.11 13.78 -11.23
C LYS A 135 -17.10 14.28 -10.16
N GLU A 136 -17.82 13.38 -9.48
CA GLU A 136 -18.76 13.66 -8.40
C GLU A 136 -18.19 13.25 -7.02
N THR A 137 -16.91 12.92 -6.94
CA THR A 137 -16.25 12.51 -5.69
C THR A 137 -15.42 13.64 -5.11
N VAL A 138 -15.57 13.92 -3.83
CA VAL A 138 -14.63 14.74 -3.03
C VAL A 138 -13.59 13.81 -2.40
N VAL A 139 -12.32 14.23 -2.40
CA VAL A 139 -11.24 13.47 -1.74
C VAL A 139 -10.59 14.32 -0.67
N ILE A 140 -10.61 13.82 0.57
CA ILE A 140 -9.99 14.41 1.76
C ILE A 140 -8.84 13.50 2.19
N SER A 141 -7.63 14.04 2.33
CA SER A 141 -6.41 13.27 2.62
C SER A 141 -5.60 13.89 3.75
N ASP A 142 -4.98 13.07 4.58
CA ASP A 142 -3.98 13.51 5.55
C ASP A 142 -2.79 14.18 4.82
N ALA A 143 -2.21 15.20 5.43
CA ALA A 143 -1.08 15.95 4.87
C ALA A 143 0.22 15.13 4.74
N LEU A 144 0.38 14.06 5.52
CA LEU A 144 1.58 13.21 5.53
C LEU A 144 1.36 11.83 4.89
N ASN A 145 0.23 11.63 4.22
CA ASN A 145 -0.06 10.39 3.50
C ASN A 145 1.06 10.00 2.55
N HIS A 146 1.28 8.68 2.46
CA HIS A 146 2.31 8.09 1.63
C HIS A 146 2.15 8.50 0.16
N ASN A 147 3.29 8.54 -0.55
CA ASN A 147 3.34 9.04 -1.93
C ASN A 147 2.40 8.27 -2.89
N CYS A 148 2.10 6.99 -2.63
CA CYS A 148 1.14 6.23 -3.46
C CYS A 148 -0.27 6.85 -3.44
N ILE A 149 -0.76 7.28 -2.28
CA ILE A 149 -2.05 7.97 -2.10
C ILE A 149 -2.02 9.31 -2.84
N ILE A 150 -0.95 10.08 -2.67
CA ILE A 150 -0.76 11.37 -3.36
C ILE A 150 -0.79 11.18 -4.88
N GLN A 151 -0.09 10.16 -5.41
CA GLN A 151 -0.12 9.88 -6.84
C GLN A 151 -1.50 9.40 -7.31
N ALA A 152 -2.22 8.61 -6.52
CA ALA A 152 -3.58 8.19 -6.85
C ALA A 152 -4.52 9.39 -6.97
N MET A 153 -4.45 10.31 -6.02
CA MET A 153 -5.19 11.57 -6.05
C MET A 153 -4.81 12.43 -7.26
N ARG A 154 -3.53 12.48 -7.65
CA ARG A 154 -3.07 13.24 -8.83
C ARG A 154 -3.57 12.64 -10.13
N LEU A 155 -3.57 11.31 -10.24
CA LEU A 155 -4.11 10.58 -11.39
C LEU A 155 -5.63 10.77 -11.52
N SER A 156 -6.30 10.95 -10.39
CA SER A 156 -7.75 11.11 -10.30
C SER A 156 -8.23 12.53 -10.65
N ARG A 157 -9.49 12.61 -11.10
CA ARG A 157 -10.20 13.86 -11.45
C ARG A 157 -11.45 14.06 -10.55
N PRO A 158 -11.27 14.21 -9.23
CA PRO A 158 -12.36 14.45 -8.29
C PRO A 158 -13.03 15.81 -8.52
N ALA A 159 -14.23 15.96 -7.96
CA ALA A 159 -14.93 17.24 -7.82
C ALA A 159 -14.12 18.24 -6.99
N ALA A 160 -13.51 17.77 -5.89
CA ALA A 160 -12.66 18.57 -5.02
C ALA A 160 -11.56 17.73 -4.36
N LYS A 161 -10.44 18.36 -4.04
CA LYS A 161 -9.32 17.78 -3.27
C LYS A 161 -9.08 18.66 -2.05
N MET A 162 -9.10 18.07 -0.86
CA MET A 162 -8.83 18.75 0.39
C MET A 162 -7.76 17.99 1.16
N ILE A 163 -6.89 18.73 1.83
CA ILE A 163 -5.85 18.18 2.69
C ILE A 163 -6.12 18.71 4.09
N TYR A 164 -6.22 17.81 5.08
CA TYR A 164 -6.29 18.18 6.49
C TYR A 164 -4.90 17.99 7.12
N LYS A 165 -4.60 18.80 8.14
CA LYS A 165 -3.34 18.69 8.89
C LYS A 165 -3.20 17.31 9.50
N HIS A 166 -1.97 16.82 9.49
CA HIS A 166 -1.66 15.48 9.95
C HIS A 166 -2.22 15.16 11.34
N ASN A 167 -3.05 14.11 11.41
CA ASN A 167 -3.73 13.67 12.63
C ASN A 167 -4.57 14.74 13.35
N ASP A 168 -4.95 15.83 12.68
CA ASP A 168 -5.79 16.89 13.23
C ASP A 168 -7.27 16.63 12.92
N MET A 169 -7.96 15.98 13.86
CA MET A 169 -9.36 15.59 13.70
C MET A 169 -10.32 16.79 13.65
N LYS A 170 -9.93 17.95 14.21
CA LYS A 170 -10.71 19.19 14.09
C LYS A 170 -10.61 19.75 12.69
N ASP A 171 -9.41 19.73 12.10
CA ASP A 171 -9.22 20.15 10.71
C ASP A 171 -9.91 19.18 9.74
N LEU A 172 -9.89 17.86 10.00
CA LEU A 172 -10.67 16.88 9.25
C LEU A 172 -12.18 17.20 9.29
N GLU A 173 -12.75 17.43 10.47
CA GLU A 173 -14.17 17.78 10.61
C GLU A 173 -14.50 19.10 9.89
N ALA A 174 -13.59 20.08 9.92
CA ALA A 174 -13.76 21.32 9.15
C ALA A 174 -13.75 21.06 7.63
N LYS A 175 -12.89 20.17 7.13
CA LYS A 175 -12.88 19.78 5.70
C LYS A 175 -14.10 18.99 5.27
N LEU A 176 -14.62 18.12 6.13
CA LEU A 176 -15.89 17.42 5.85
C LEU A 176 -17.06 18.40 5.75
N ASN A 177 -17.14 19.38 6.65
CA ASN A 177 -18.14 20.46 6.55
C ASN A 177 -18.02 21.25 5.25
N GLU A 178 -16.80 21.63 4.85
CA GLU A 178 -16.52 22.34 3.59
C GLU A 178 -16.93 21.51 2.36
N ALA A 179 -16.75 20.19 2.42
CA ALA A 179 -17.03 19.26 1.32
C ALA A 179 -18.53 19.04 1.04
N VAL A 180 -19.41 19.35 1.99
CA VAL A 180 -20.86 19.13 1.83
C VAL A 180 -21.39 19.88 0.61
N GLY A 181 -22.07 19.15 -0.28
CA GLY A 181 -22.63 19.69 -1.52
C GLY A 181 -21.63 19.88 -2.67
N MET A 182 -20.35 19.55 -2.49
CA MET A 182 -19.34 19.60 -3.57
C MET A 182 -19.33 18.35 -4.44
N GLY A 183 -19.91 17.24 -3.96
CA GLY A 183 -19.98 15.96 -4.67
C GLY A 183 -20.99 15.01 -4.03
N LYS A 184 -21.21 13.87 -4.67
CA LYS A 184 -22.09 12.80 -4.19
C LYS A 184 -21.41 11.83 -3.24
N ARG A 185 -20.09 11.64 -3.39
CA ARG A 185 -19.26 10.74 -2.58
C ARG A 185 -18.14 11.52 -1.93
N CYS A 186 -17.78 11.19 -0.69
CA CYS A 186 -16.56 11.68 -0.07
C CYS A 186 -15.62 10.51 0.24
N LEU A 187 -14.36 10.57 -0.19
CA LEU A 187 -13.32 9.63 0.25
C LEU A 187 -12.45 10.32 1.30
N VAL A 188 -12.35 9.73 2.49
CA VAL A 188 -11.45 10.18 3.56
C VAL A 188 -10.30 9.18 3.68
N ILE A 189 -9.09 9.61 3.37
CA ILE A 189 -7.94 8.72 3.15
C ILE A 189 -6.82 9.03 4.13
N THR A 190 -6.27 8.00 4.78
CA THR A 190 -5.16 8.12 5.72
C THR A 190 -4.19 6.92 5.62
N ASP A 191 -2.93 7.09 6.00
CA ASP A 191 -2.08 5.96 6.39
C ASP A 191 -2.51 5.46 7.77
N GLY A 192 -2.45 4.15 8.02
CA GLY A 192 -2.66 3.60 9.36
C GLY A 192 -1.50 3.94 10.29
N ILE A 193 -0.29 3.48 9.93
CA ILE A 193 0.99 3.85 10.56
C ILE A 193 1.81 4.71 9.59
N PHE A 194 2.23 5.89 10.02
CA PHE A 194 2.99 6.82 9.19
C PHE A 194 4.49 6.46 9.18
N SER A 195 4.95 5.94 8.05
CA SER A 195 6.27 5.31 7.87
C SER A 195 7.48 6.05 8.44
N MET A 196 7.53 7.38 8.32
CA MET A 196 8.69 8.19 8.71
C MET A 196 8.62 8.72 10.15
N ARG A 197 7.43 8.70 10.77
CA ARG A 197 7.21 9.22 12.12
C ARG A 197 6.98 8.11 13.15
N GLY A 198 6.40 7.00 12.72
CA GLY A 198 6.02 5.90 13.60
C GLY A 198 4.79 6.19 14.48
N ASP A 199 4.10 7.31 14.26
CA ASP A 199 2.77 7.56 14.82
C ASP A 199 1.69 6.91 13.96
N PHE A 200 0.46 6.90 14.47
CA PHE A 200 -0.68 6.19 13.88
C PHE A 200 -1.90 7.10 13.75
N ALA A 201 -2.76 6.83 12.78
CA ALA A 201 -4.02 7.54 12.60
C ALA A 201 -5.01 7.20 13.73
N PRO A 202 -5.71 8.18 14.34
CA PRO A 202 -6.75 7.93 15.34
C PRO A 202 -8.04 7.42 14.67
N LEU A 203 -8.01 6.21 14.09
CA LEU A 203 -9.07 5.68 13.23
C LEU A 203 -10.45 5.67 13.90
N LYS A 204 -10.51 5.47 15.22
CA LYS A 204 -11.77 5.54 15.97
C LYS A 204 -12.42 6.92 15.89
N GLU A 205 -11.66 7.98 16.20
CA GLU A 205 -12.18 9.35 16.12
C GLU A 205 -12.45 9.75 14.66
N LEU A 206 -11.59 9.35 13.73
CA LEU A 206 -11.76 9.60 12.30
C LEU A 206 -13.07 9.01 11.78
N THR A 207 -13.35 7.73 12.06
CA THR A 207 -14.57 7.03 11.60
C THR A 207 -15.82 7.59 12.28
N GLU A 208 -15.75 7.90 13.58
CA GLU A 208 -16.83 8.57 14.31
C GLU A 208 -17.17 9.94 13.70
N ILE A 209 -16.16 10.74 13.32
CA ILE A 209 -16.38 12.02 12.62
C ILE A 209 -17.01 11.79 11.26
N CYS A 210 -16.45 10.89 10.43
CA CYS A 210 -16.96 10.60 9.08
C CYS A 210 -18.43 10.18 9.11
N SER A 211 -18.83 9.36 10.09
CA SER A 211 -20.22 8.90 10.25
C SER A 211 -21.22 10.03 10.47
N LYS A 212 -20.83 11.15 11.10
CA LYS A 212 -21.71 12.33 11.28
C LYS A 212 -22.08 13.02 9.96
N PHE A 213 -21.30 12.79 8.91
CA PHE A 213 -21.47 13.41 7.60
C PHE A 213 -22.01 12.45 6.54
N ASP A 214 -22.13 11.15 6.84
CA ASP A 214 -22.49 10.13 5.86
C ASP A 214 -23.78 10.46 5.11
N ASP A 215 -24.81 10.90 5.83
CA ASP A 215 -26.12 11.29 5.30
C ASP A 215 -26.10 12.60 4.47
N LYS A 216 -24.98 13.31 4.43
CA LYS A 216 -24.78 14.55 3.64
C LYS A 216 -24.27 14.27 2.23
N PHE A 217 -23.90 13.03 1.93
CA PHE A 217 -23.40 12.58 0.65
C PHE A 217 -24.30 11.45 0.12
N GLU A 218 -24.82 11.59 -1.10
CA GLU A 218 -25.73 10.60 -1.72
C GLU A 218 -25.12 9.18 -1.76
N GLU A 219 -23.81 9.10 -1.94
CA GLU A 219 -23.02 7.86 -1.98
C GLU A 219 -22.13 7.68 -0.74
N GLY A 220 -22.41 8.44 0.33
CA GLY A 220 -21.76 8.31 1.64
C GLY A 220 -20.35 8.91 1.76
N VAL A 221 -19.82 8.77 2.98
CA VAL A 221 -18.43 9.11 3.34
C VAL A 221 -17.65 7.82 3.54
N ILE A 222 -16.75 7.50 2.62
CA ILE A 222 -15.99 6.24 2.60
C ILE A 222 -14.60 6.47 3.20
N THR A 223 -14.28 5.73 4.25
CA THR A 223 -12.97 5.74 4.90
C THR A 223 -12.03 4.71 4.27
N ILE A 224 -10.81 5.16 3.93
CA ILE A 224 -9.77 4.33 3.33
C ILE A 224 -8.49 4.47 4.16
N ALA A 225 -7.96 3.35 4.65
CA ALA A 225 -6.68 3.33 5.35
C ALA A 225 -5.64 2.49 4.60
N ASP A 226 -4.46 3.06 4.33
CA ASP A 226 -3.27 2.29 3.94
C ASP A 226 -2.48 1.91 5.19
N ASP A 227 -2.71 0.70 5.69
CA ASP A 227 -2.09 0.21 6.91
C ASP A 227 -0.87 -0.67 6.62
N SER A 228 -0.18 -0.42 5.50
CA SER A 228 0.99 -1.19 5.07
C SER A 228 2.13 -1.23 6.09
N HIS A 229 2.17 -0.33 7.08
CA HIS A 229 3.15 -0.33 8.16
C HIS A 229 2.61 -0.89 9.49
N GLY A 230 1.29 -1.07 9.63
CA GLY A 230 0.66 -1.66 10.81
C GLY A 230 0.38 -3.15 10.66
N VAL A 231 -0.11 -3.60 9.50
CA VAL A 231 -0.47 -5.01 9.28
C VAL A 231 0.72 -5.95 9.51
N GLY A 232 0.47 -7.01 10.28
CA GLY A 232 1.45 -7.97 10.78
C GLY A 232 2.26 -7.49 11.99
N ALA A 233 2.51 -6.19 12.15
CA ALA A 233 3.43 -5.66 13.15
C ALA A 233 2.77 -4.92 14.34
N PHE A 234 1.48 -4.58 14.22
CA PHE A 234 0.76 -3.77 15.19
C PHE A 234 -0.59 -4.38 15.55
N GLY A 235 -1.07 -4.14 16.77
CA GLY A 235 -2.21 -4.86 17.35
C GLY A 235 -1.82 -6.22 17.94
N LYS A 236 -2.73 -6.82 18.72
CA LYS A 236 -2.47 -8.07 19.47
C LYS A 236 -2.31 -9.27 18.54
N TYR A 237 -3.09 -9.33 17.47
CA TYR A 237 -3.07 -10.40 16.47
C TYR A 237 -2.46 -9.95 15.14
N GLY A 238 -1.84 -8.77 15.09
CA GLY A 238 -1.18 -8.23 13.90
C GLY A 238 -2.15 -7.66 12.87
N ARG A 239 -3.40 -7.34 13.24
CA ARG A 239 -4.39 -6.76 12.29
C ARG A 239 -4.22 -5.26 12.10
N GLY A 240 -3.18 -4.69 12.70
CA GLY A 240 -2.73 -3.35 12.44
C GLY A 240 -3.49 -2.28 13.21
N THR A 241 -3.58 -1.10 12.62
CA THR A 241 -4.10 0.12 13.24
C THR A 241 -5.59 -0.01 13.60
N GLU A 242 -6.37 -0.74 12.80
CA GLU A 242 -7.78 -1.04 13.10
C GLU A 242 -7.95 -1.78 14.44
N GLU A 243 -7.16 -2.83 14.64
CA GLU A 243 -7.19 -3.62 15.86
C GLU A 243 -6.71 -2.81 17.07
N TYR A 244 -5.62 -2.05 16.90
CA TYR A 244 -5.08 -1.25 17.99
C TYR A 244 -6.03 -0.14 18.45
N THR A 245 -6.70 0.52 17.50
CA THR A 245 -7.62 1.62 17.79
C THR A 245 -9.04 1.15 18.12
N GLY A 246 -9.36 -0.11 17.84
CA GLY A 246 -10.69 -0.69 18.06
C GLY A 246 -11.75 -0.15 17.10
N ALA A 247 -11.35 0.23 15.87
CA ALA A 247 -12.23 0.78 14.85
C ALA A 247 -11.92 0.16 13.47
N LYS A 248 -12.92 0.10 12.60
CA LYS A 248 -12.81 -0.44 11.25
C LYS A 248 -13.08 0.66 10.23
N VAL A 249 -12.20 0.81 9.25
CA VAL A 249 -12.48 1.59 8.04
C VAL A 249 -13.23 0.76 7.02
N ASP A 250 -13.84 1.42 6.05
CA ASP A 250 -14.62 0.77 4.99
C ASP A 250 -13.72 -0.04 4.05
N ILE A 251 -12.55 0.52 3.72
CA ILE A 251 -11.58 -0.07 2.80
C ILE A 251 -10.20 -0.05 3.42
N LEU A 252 -9.63 -1.23 3.66
CA LEU A 252 -8.27 -1.37 4.17
C LEU A 252 -7.33 -1.82 3.06
N ILE A 253 -6.23 -1.10 2.91
CA ILE A 253 -5.11 -1.42 2.02
C ILE A 253 -3.94 -1.90 2.86
N GLY A 254 -3.29 -2.96 2.43
CA GLY A 254 -2.10 -3.49 3.09
C GLY A 254 -1.04 -3.97 2.10
N THR A 255 0.12 -4.31 2.65
CA THR A 255 1.24 -4.85 1.89
C THR A 255 1.60 -6.25 2.36
N LEU A 256 2.03 -7.09 1.42
CA LEU A 256 2.73 -8.34 1.71
C LEU A 256 4.26 -8.10 1.83
N GLY A 257 4.71 -6.94 1.33
CA GLY A 257 6.09 -6.42 1.22
C GLY A 257 6.91 -6.22 2.50
N LYS A 258 6.28 -6.30 3.67
CA LYS A 258 6.88 -5.84 4.94
C LYS A 258 6.82 -6.91 6.01
N ALA A 259 5.87 -6.83 6.94
CA ALA A 259 5.75 -7.80 8.02
C ALA A 259 5.57 -9.25 7.52
N PHE A 260 4.84 -9.43 6.42
CA PHE A 260 4.62 -10.73 5.79
C PHE A 260 5.81 -11.24 4.94
N GLY A 261 6.78 -10.40 4.63
CA GLY A 261 8.09 -10.83 4.11
C GLY A 261 8.15 -11.26 2.64
N VAL A 262 7.08 -11.09 1.86
CA VAL A 262 7.05 -11.44 0.41
C VAL A 262 6.74 -10.21 -0.42
N ASN A 263 6.33 -10.34 -1.69
CA ASN A 263 5.92 -9.21 -2.52
C ASN A 263 4.40 -9.14 -2.68
N GLY A 264 3.89 -7.94 -2.99
CA GLY A 264 2.48 -7.72 -3.26
C GLY A 264 1.81 -6.67 -2.35
N GLY A 265 0.60 -6.33 -2.74
CA GLY A 265 -0.33 -5.54 -1.96
C GLY A 265 -1.72 -6.13 -2.05
N TYR A 266 -2.61 -5.68 -1.17
CA TYR A 266 -3.98 -6.16 -1.16
C TYR A 266 -4.93 -5.12 -0.61
N VAL A 267 -6.19 -5.27 -1.00
CA VAL A 267 -7.32 -4.53 -0.43
C VAL A 267 -8.33 -5.52 0.13
N VAL A 268 -8.92 -5.19 1.27
CA VAL A 268 -10.06 -5.90 1.84
C VAL A 268 -11.19 -4.91 2.12
N ALA A 269 -12.41 -5.29 1.74
CA ALA A 269 -13.61 -4.47 1.88
C ALA A 269 -14.88 -5.35 1.73
N SER A 270 -16.02 -4.74 1.42
CA SER A 270 -17.22 -5.47 1.00
C SER A 270 -17.02 -6.16 -0.35
N LYS A 271 -17.80 -7.22 -0.58
CA LYS A 271 -17.76 -7.96 -1.85
C LYS A 271 -18.06 -7.03 -3.04
N THR A 272 -19.04 -6.15 -2.91
CA THR A 272 -19.44 -5.22 -3.97
C THR A 272 -18.32 -4.26 -4.37
N VAL A 273 -17.57 -3.73 -3.39
CA VAL A 273 -16.42 -2.87 -3.68
C VAL A 273 -15.38 -3.66 -4.47
N LEU A 274 -15.07 -4.89 -4.06
CA LEU A 274 -14.02 -5.66 -4.72
C LEU A 274 -14.44 -6.15 -6.10
N ASP A 275 -15.71 -6.55 -6.29
CA ASP A 275 -16.26 -6.87 -7.60
C ASP A 275 -16.15 -5.66 -8.55
N TYR A 276 -16.53 -4.46 -8.08
CA TYR A 276 -16.37 -3.23 -8.88
C TYR A 276 -14.91 -2.96 -9.24
N LEU A 277 -13.98 -3.11 -8.28
CA LEU A 277 -12.56 -2.88 -8.53
C LEU A 277 -11.98 -3.88 -9.55
N ARG A 278 -12.42 -5.14 -9.55
CA ARG A 278 -11.99 -6.12 -10.55
C ARG A 278 -12.39 -5.75 -11.98
N GLU A 279 -13.50 -5.03 -12.14
CA GLU A 279 -14.03 -4.58 -13.43
C GLU A 279 -13.55 -3.17 -13.83
N SER A 280 -13.03 -2.39 -12.89
CA SER A 280 -12.72 -0.96 -13.12
C SER A 280 -11.27 -0.56 -12.87
N ALA A 281 -10.47 -1.34 -12.15
CA ALA A 281 -9.08 -1.01 -11.83
C ALA A 281 -8.12 -1.43 -12.96
N PRO A 282 -7.62 -0.51 -13.81
CA PRO A 282 -6.75 -0.90 -14.93
C PRO A 282 -5.41 -1.49 -14.45
N MET A 283 -4.95 -1.09 -13.27
CA MET A 283 -3.73 -1.62 -12.65
C MET A 283 -3.88 -3.08 -12.15
N TYR A 284 -5.10 -3.60 -12.10
CA TYR A 284 -5.38 -5.01 -11.85
C TYR A 284 -5.71 -5.74 -13.16
N ILE A 285 -6.62 -5.17 -13.97
CA ILE A 285 -7.14 -5.82 -15.18
C ILE A 285 -6.01 -6.08 -16.18
N TYR A 286 -5.15 -5.09 -16.42
CA TYR A 286 -4.13 -5.12 -17.46
C TYR A 286 -2.72 -5.37 -16.90
N SER A 287 -2.63 -6.01 -15.74
CA SER A 287 -1.36 -6.38 -15.11
C SER A 287 -1.35 -7.85 -14.73
N ASN A 288 -0.17 -8.45 -14.76
CA ASN A 288 0.00 -9.79 -14.20
C ASN A 288 -0.10 -9.68 -12.66
N PRO A 289 -0.77 -10.64 -12.00
CA PRO A 289 -0.88 -10.64 -10.54
C PRO A 289 0.47 -10.79 -9.84
#